data_AF-A0A9D4I2L1-F1
#
_entry.id   AF-A0A9D4I2L1-F1
#
_cell.length_a   1.000
_cell.length_b   1.000
_cell.length_c   1.000
_cell.angle_alpha   90.00
_cell.angle_beta   90.00
_cell.angle_gamma   90.00
#
_symmetry.space_group_name_H-M   'P 1'
#
loop_
_entity.id
_entity.type
_entity.pdbx_description
1 polymer ?
#
loop_
_entity_poly.entity_id
_entity_poly.type
_entity_poly.pdbx_seq_one_letter_code
_entity_poly.pdbx_strand_id
1 'polypeptide(L)' 'MMEVPFFRLSPLLSENVPMNCVDEQTIKKMVEETKAYIGENKATIKKVTELLTKK' A
#
# COMPACT_ATOMS: atom_id res chain seq x y z
N MET A 1 -11.35 2.36 -27.78
CA MET A 1 -10.79 3.02 -26.58
C MET A 1 -10.42 1.89 -25.62
N MET A 2 -9.14 1.65 -25.35
CA MET A 2 -8.75 0.60 -24.39
C MET A 2 -8.89 1.17 -22.98
N GLU A 3 -9.75 0.56 -22.16
CA GLU A 3 -9.87 0.91 -20.76
C GLU A 3 -8.66 0.37 -19.99
N VAL A 4 -7.85 1.29 -19.46
CA VAL A 4 -6.73 0.93 -18.60
C VAL A 4 -7.27 0.79 -17.17
N PRO A 5 -7.14 -0.38 -16.53
CA PRO A 5 -7.64 -0.57 -15.17
C PRO A 5 -6.84 0.32 -14.19
N PHE A 6 -7.56 1.12 -13.39
CA PHE A 6 -6.97 2.03 -12.40
C PHE A 6 -6.96 1.40 -11.01
N PHE A 7 -5.81 1.43 -10.35
CA PHE A 7 -5.63 0.95 -8.98
C PHE A 7 -4.95 2.03 -8.14
N ARG A 8 -5.53 2.39 -7.00
CA ARG A 8 -4.93 3.29 -6.02
C ARG A 8 -4.60 2.53 -4.75
N LEU A 9 -3.31 2.30 -4.52
CA LEU A 9 -2.78 1.69 -3.30
C LEU A 9 -2.17 2.78 -2.43
N SER A 10 -2.85 3.14 -1.35
CA SER A 10 -2.47 4.26 -0.48
C SER A 10 -2.94 3.96 0.94
N PRO A 11 -2.08 3.47 1.85
CA PRO A 11 -2.45 3.27 3.24
C PRO A 11 -2.80 4.62 3.88
N LEU A 12 -3.83 4.63 4.72
CA LEU A 12 -4.16 5.78 5.56
C LEU A 12 -3.38 5.63 6.86
N LEU A 13 -2.43 6.53 7.08
CA LEU A 13 -1.63 6.53 8.31
C LEU A 13 -2.40 7.25 9.43
N SER A 14 -2.19 6.83 10.67
CA SER A 14 -2.82 7.46 11.84
C SER A 14 -2.21 8.82 12.20
N GLU A 15 -1.02 9.12 11.69
CA GLU A 15 -0.30 10.36 11.94
C GLU A 15 0.38 10.90 10.69
N ASN A 16 0.72 12.19 10.73
CA ASN A 16 1.45 12.83 9.65
C ASN A 16 2.95 12.55 9.80
N VAL A 17 3.50 11.74 8.88
CA VAL A 17 4.92 11.38 8.88
C VAL A 17 5.67 12.30 7.90
N PRO A 18 6.60 13.14 8.37
CA PRO A 18 7.35 14.03 7.48
C PRO A 18 8.34 13.21 6.64
N MET A 19 8.67 13.72 5.45
CA MET A 19 9.56 13.02 4.50
C MET A 19 10.97 12.78 5.05
N ASN A 20 11.46 13.65 5.94
CA ASN A 20 12.76 13.54 6.59
C ASN A 20 12.70 12.84 7.96
N CYS A 21 11.62 12.11 8.26
CA CYS A 21 11.51 11.36 9.51
C CYS A 21 12.65 10.33 9.64
N VAL A 22 13.38 10.38 10.74
CA VAL A 22 14.43 9.42 11.11
C VAL A 22 14.10 8.68 12.41
N ASP A 23 12.94 8.97 13.01
CA ASP A 23 12.49 8.30 14.23
C ASP A 23 12.07 6.86 13.93
N GLU A 24 12.75 5.92 14.58
CA GLU A 24 12.56 4.49 14.32
C GLU A 24 11.17 4.01 14.76
N GLN A 25 10.59 4.58 15.82
CA GLN A 25 9.27 4.16 16.32
C GLN A 25 8.17 4.59 15.35
N THR A 26 8.23 5.83 14.86
CA THR A 26 7.31 6.34 13.83
C THR A 26 7.42 5.51 12.55
N ILE A 27 8.63 5.18 12.09
CA ILE A 27 8.83 4.35 10.89
C ILE A 27 8.25 2.95 11.11
N LYS A 28 8.52 2.32 12.27
CA LYS A 28 7.96 1.01 12.60
C LYS A 28 6.43 1.01 12.58
N LYS A 29 5.82 2.04 13.18
CA LYS A 29 4.36 2.18 13.21
C LYS A 29 3.78 2.36 11.80
N MET A 30 4.38 3.21 10.98
CA MET A 30 4.00 3.38 9.57
C MET A 30 4.04 2.05 8.79
N VAL A 31 5.08 1.25 9.02
CA VAL A 31 5.22 -0.07 8.39
C VAL A 31 4.13 -1.04 8.86
N GLU A 32 3.81 -1.07 10.15
CA GLU A 32 2.74 -1.93 10.68
C GLU A 32 1.36 -1.53 10.15
N GLU A 33 1.05 -0.24 10.10
CA GLU A 33 -0.19 0.26 9.50
C GLU A 33 -0.28 -0.10 8.00
N THR A 34 0.84 -0.02 7.29
CA THR A 34 0.92 -0.43 5.88
C THR A 34 0.70 -1.93 5.72
N LYS A 35 1.23 -2.78 6.62
CA LYS A 35 0.98 -4.22 6.61
C LYS A 35 -0.49 -4.55 6.86
N ALA A 36 -1.13 -3.85 7.80
CA ALA A 36 -2.56 -3.99 8.06
C ALA A 36 -3.38 -3.65 6.80
N TYR A 37 -3.08 -2.51 6.16
CA TYR A 37 -3.69 -2.11 4.88
C TYR A 37 -3.52 -3.17 3.79
N ILE A 38 -2.31 -3.75 3.64
CA ILE A 38 -2.06 -4.85 2.70
C ILE A 38 -2.94 -6.05 3.02
N GLY A 39 -3.06 -6.41 4.30
CA GLY A 39 -3.92 -7.49 4.78
C GLY A 39 -5.37 -7.32 4.36
N GLU A 40 -5.92 -6.13 4.55
CA GLU A 40 -7.30 -5.76 4.17
C GLU A 40 -7.48 -5.71 2.65
N ASN A 41 -6.45 -5.32 1.90
CA ASN A 41 -6.49 -5.15 0.44
C ASN A 41 -5.88 -6.32 -0.35
N LYS A 42 -5.72 -7.49 0.28
CA LYS A 42 -5.09 -8.68 -0.34
C LYS A 42 -5.68 -9.05 -1.70
N ALA A 43 -7.02 -8.97 -1.84
CA ALA A 43 -7.69 -9.31 -3.09
C ALA A 43 -7.30 -8.36 -4.24
N THR A 44 -7.29 -7.04 -3.98
CA THR A 44 -6.89 -6.02 -4.94
C THR A 44 -5.43 -6.19 -5.34
N ILE A 45 -4.55 -6.39 -4.35
CA ILE A 45 -3.12 -6.61 -4.59
C ILE A 45 -2.90 -7.88 -5.41
N LYS A 46 -3.61 -8.97 -5.11
CA LYS A 46 -3.55 -10.22 -5.88
C LYS A 46 -3.97 -10.00 -7.33
N LYS A 47 -5.07 -9.29 -7.57
CA LYS A 47 -5.54 -8.95 -8.92
C LYS A 47 -4.51 -8.13 -9.72
N VAL A 48 -3.86 -7.16 -9.08
CA VAL A 48 -2.77 -6.40 -9.72
C VAL A 48 -1.60 -7.33 -10.06
N THR A 49 -1.20 -8.20 -9.14
CA THR A 49 -0.12 -9.17 -9.37
C THR A 49 -0.44 -10.12 -10.53
N GLU A 50 -1.65 -10.66 -10.61
CA GLU A 50 -2.10 -11.52 -11.72
C GLU A 50 -2.00 -10.78 -13.07
N LEU A 51 -2.46 -9.53 -13.13
CA LEU A 51 -2.38 -8.71 -14.35
C LEU A 51 -0.93 -8.42 -14.78
N LEU A 52 -0.04 -8.18 -13.82
CA LEU A 52 1.37 -7.88 -14.09
C LEU A 52 2.19 -9.12 -14.44
N THR A 53 1.85 -10.29 -13.88
CA THR A 53 2.67 -11.50 -14.01
C THR A 53 2.20 -12.46 -15.11
N LYS A 54 1.02 -12.24 -15.72
CA LYS A 54 0.47 -13.08 -16.82
C LYS A 54 0.70 -14.59 -16.61
N LYS A 55 0.42 -15.08 -15.41
CA LYS A 55 0.27 -16.52 -15.15
C LYS A 55 -1.18 -16.94 -15.25
#